data_AF-A0A0C9TPL1-F1
#
_entry.id   AF-A0A0C9TPL1-F1
#
_cell.length_a   1.000
_cell.length_b   1.000
_cell.length_c   1.000
_cell.angle_alpha   90.00
_cell.angle_beta   90.00
_cell.angle_gamma   90.00
#
_symmetry.space_group_name_H-M   'P 1'
#
loop_
_entity.id
_entity.type
_entity.pdbx_description
1 polymer ?
#
loop_
_entity_poly.entity_id
_entity_poly.type
_entity_poly.pdbx_seq_one_letter_code
_entity_poly.pdbx_strand_id
1 'polypeptide(L)'
;VVRWYIVELLKRLRQVHDQGYFHGDIKPENVMVDTGGHLRLADFGSARLDIEKNWNYHIAGTSVFMPPEYFTFTPKPFYGRRRPGDLWAVGVVMYEMLFGR
;
A
#
# COMPACT_ATOMS: atom_id res chain seq x y z
N VAL A 1 17.53 11.37 -2.69
CA VAL A 1 16.12 11.69 -3.03
C VAL A 1 15.18 10.57 -2.60
N VAL A 2 15.30 9.34 -3.13
CA VAL A 2 14.41 8.20 -2.80
C VAL A 2 14.21 7.98 -1.30
N ARG A 3 15.29 7.91 -0.51
CA ARG A 3 15.22 7.74 0.96
C ARG A 3 14.25 8.73 1.63
N TRP A 4 14.26 9.98 1.20
CA TRP A 4 13.43 11.03 1.80
C TRP A 4 11.94 10.79 1.52
N TYR A 5 11.60 10.51 0.26
CA TYR A 5 10.23 10.19 -0.14
C TYR A 5 9.71 8.90 0.49
N ILE A 6 10.54 7.85 0.63
CA ILE A 6 10.13 6.62 1.31
C ILE A 6 9.85 6.85 2.80
N VAL A 7 10.68 7.66 3.47
CA VAL A 7 10.41 8.03 4.87
C VAL A 7 9.11 8.82 4.98
N GLU A 8 8.82 9.73 4.04
CA GLU A 8 7.56 10.47 4.06
C GLU A 8 6.36 9.57 3.75
N LEU A 9 6.46 8.69 2.77
CA LEU A 9 5.44 7.70 2.42
C LEU A 9 5.08 6.82 3.62
N LEU A 10 6.08 6.28 4.32
CA LEU A 10 5.88 5.49 5.53
C LEU A 10 5.20 6.29 6.65
N LYS A 11 5.51 7.58 6.80
CA LYS A 11 4.83 8.45 7.77
C LYS A 11 3.36 8.64 7.42
N ARG A 12 3.02 8.91 6.15
CA ARG A 12 1.63 9.05 5.70
C ARG A 12 0.87 7.73 5.85
N LEU A 13 1.49 6.62 5.45
CA LEU A 13 0.89 5.30 5.57
C LEU A 13 0.64 4.92 7.04
N ARG A 14 1.58 5.23 7.93
CA ARG A 14 1.40 5.04 9.37
C ARG A 14 0.17 5.79 9.89
N GLN A 15 -0.10 7.01 9.43
CA GLN A 15 -1.30 7.75 9.82
C GLN A 15 -2.59 7.03 9.41
N VAL A 16 -2.61 6.38 8.24
CA VAL A 16 -3.73 5.55 7.79
C VAL A 16 -3.88 4.32 8.69
N HIS A 17 -2.76 3.66 8.99
CA HIS A 17 -2.73 2.45 9.82
C HIS A 17 -3.11 2.71 11.29
N ASP A 18 -2.71 3.85 11.84
CA ASP A 18 -3.04 4.29 13.20
C ASP A 18 -4.55 4.61 13.34
N GLN A 19 -5.23 4.96 12.24
CA GLN A 19 -6.69 5.08 12.18
C GLN A 19 -7.41 3.73 12.03
N GLY A 20 -6.67 2.62 11.95
CA GLY A 20 -7.23 1.28 11.80
C GLY A 20 -7.56 0.88 10.36
N TYR A 21 -7.11 1.66 9.37
CA TYR A 21 -7.31 1.36 7.95
C TYR A 21 -6.04 0.79 7.32
N PHE A 22 -6.20 0.06 6.21
CA PHE A 22 -5.15 -0.15 5.22
C PHE A 22 -5.52 0.64 3.96
N HIS A 23 -4.52 1.05 3.16
CA HIS A 23 -4.76 1.79 1.92
C HIS A 23 -5.17 0.86 0.77
N GLY A 24 -4.47 -0.25 0.60
CA GLY A 24 -4.80 -1.33 -0.34
C GLY A 24 -4.48 -1.05 -1.81
N ASP A 25 -3.89 0.10 -2.15
CA ASP A 25 -3.50 0.45 -3.53
C ASP A 25 -2.34 1.45 -3.56
N ILE A 26 -1.28 1.15 -2.82
CA ILE A 26 -0.04 1.93 -2.85
C ILE A 26 0.70 1.64 -4.17
N LYS A 27 0.90 2.68 -4.96
CA LYS A 27 1.58 2.67 -6.27
C LYS A 27 2.02 4.09 -6.63
N PRO A 28 2.96 4.30 -7.58
CA PRO A 28 3.47 5.63 -7.90
C PRO A 28 2.37 6.64 -8.28
N GLU A 29 1.32 6.21 -8.97
CA GLU A 29 0.21 7.07 -9.40
C GLU A 29 -0.57 7.66 -8.21
N ASN A 30 -0.57 6.97 -7.07
CA ASN A 30 -1.25 7.38 -5.85
C ASN A 30 -0.30 8.09 -4.86
N VAL A 31 0.97 8.28 -5.24
CA VAL A 31 2.01 8.95 -4.46
C VAL A 31 2.33 10.29 -5.13
N MET A 32 1.61 11.34 -4.73
CA MET A 32 1.73 12.68 -5.32
C MET A 32 2.77 13.53 -4.59
N VAL A 33 3.37 14.48 -5.31
CA VAL A 33 4.28 15.48 -4.74
C VAL A 33 3.64 16.85 -4.94
N ASP A 34 3.46 17.61 -3.86
CA ASP A 34 2.91 18.96 -3.93
C ASP A 34 3.96 20.00 -4.36
N THR A 35 3.54 21.25 -4.53
CA THR A 35 4.43 22.36 -4.95
C THR A 35 5.53 22.68 -3.93
N GLY A 36 5.39 22.22 -2.69
CA GLY A 36 6.42 22.32 -1.64
C GLY A 36 7.41 21.15 -1.66
N GLY A 37 7.24 20.18 -2.57
CA GLY A 37 8.06 18.98 -2.64
C GLY A 37 7.66 17.89 -1.66
N HIS A 38 6.51 18.01 -0.97
CA HIS A 38 6.06 17.03 0.02
C HIS A 38 5.15 15.97 -0.58
N LEU A 39 5.34 14.73 -0.11
CA LEU A 39 4.53 13.58 -0.51
C LEU A 39 3.14 13.60 0.12
N ARG A 40 2.13 13.34 -0.71
CA ARG A 40 0.74 13.11 -0.32
C ARG A 40 0.24 11.78 -0.89
N LEU A 41 -0.48 11.03 -0.05
CA LEU A 41 -1.24 9.86 -0.50
C LEU A 41 -2.57 10.32 -1.11
N ALA A 42 -2.93 9.71 -2.24
CA ALA A 42 -4.16 9.95 -2.95
C ALA A 42 -4.91 8.62 -3.21
N ASP A 43 -6.16 8.74 -3.65
CA ASP A 43 -7.05 7.61 -4.00
C ASP A 43 -7.25 6.55 -2.90
N PHE A 44 -8.18 6.85 -2.00
CA PHE A 44 -8.61 5.95 -0.92
C PHE A 44 -9.76 5.01 -1.36
N GLY A 45 -10.02 4.85 -2.66
CA GLY A 45 -11.12 4.00 -3.16
C GLY A 45 -11.01 2.53 -2.70
N SER A 46 -9.78 2.04 -2.56
CA SER A 46 -9.45 0.69 -2.07
C SER A 46 -9.27 0.61 -0.55
N ALA A 47 -9.26 1.74 0.16
CA ALA A 47 -8.97 1.78 1.59
C ALA A 47 -10.11 1.20 2.41
N ARG A 48 -9.81 0.36 3.41
CA ARG A 48 -10.81 -0.28 4.28
C ARG A 48 -10.27 -0.47 5.69
N LEU A 49 -11.18 -0.65 6.65
CA LEU A 49 -10.81 -1.04 8.01
C LEU A 49 -10.07 -2.38 8.00
N ASP A 50 -8.96 -2.47 8.72
CA ASP A 50 -8.15 -3.68 8.86
C ASP A 50 -8.76 -4.65 9.88
N ILE A 51 -9.93 -5.19 9.54
CA ILE A 51 -10.71 -6.15 10.33
C ILE A 51 -10.97 -7.41 9.51
N GLU A 52 -11.19 -8.54 10.19
CA GLU A 52 -11.37 -9.88 9.59
C GLU A 52 -12.36 -9.91 8.42
N LYS A 53 -13.49 -9.20 8.55
CA LYS A 53 -14.52 -9.08 7.51
C LYS A 53 -13.99 -8.52 6.18
N ASN A 54 -12.97 -7.67 6.23
CA ASN A 54 -12.41 -6.99 5.07
C ASN A 54 -11.14 -7.67 4.52
N TRP A 55 -10.60 -8.68 5.20
CA TRP A 55 -9.39 -9.38 4.73
C TRP A 55 -9.63 -10.22 3.48
N ASN A 56 -10.84 -10.75 3.34
CA ASN A 56 -11.27 -11.59 2.21
C ASN A 56 -11.99 -10.81 1.10
N TYR A 57 -12.12 -9.49 1.24
CA TYR A 57 -12.74 -8.67 0.20
C TYR A 57 -11.94 -8.83 -1.10
N HIS A 58 -12.64 -8.97 -2.23
CA HIS A 58 -12.05 -9.18 -3.57
C HIS A 58 -10.74 -8.42 -3.67
N ILE A 59 -9.65 -9.14 -3.97
CA ILE A 59 -8.32 -8.58 -4.13
C ILE A 59 -8.43 -7.43 -5.14
N ALA A 60 -8.47 -6.21 -4.60
CA ALA A 60 -8.62 -4.96 -5.33
C ALA A 60 -7.32 -4.19 -5.17
N GLY A 61 -6.98 -3.40 -6.20
CA GLY A 61 -5.70 -2.72 -6.34
C GLY A 61 -4.94 -3.18 -7.57
N THR A 62 -3.77 -2.61 -7.79
CA THR A 62 -2.93 -2.94 -8.95
C THR A 62 -2.04 -4.16 -8.67
N SER A 63 -2.21 -5.25 -9.43
CA SER A 63 -1.63 -6.58 -9.15
C SER A 63 -0.11 -6.62 -9.04
N VAL A 64 0.62 -5.77 -9.78
CA VAL A 64 2.09 -5.73 -9.73
C VAL A 64 2.66 -5.20 -8.41
N PHE A 65 1.86 -4.46 -7.64
CA PHE A 65 2.22 -3.96 -6.31
C PHE A 65 1.71 -4.85 -5.18
N MET A 66 1.00 -5.94 -5.49
CA MET A 66 0.43 -6.82 -4.48
C MET A 66 1.46 -7.80 -3.92
N PRO A 67 1.35 -8.12 -2.62
CA PRO A 67 2.21 -9.12 -2.01
C PRO A 67 1.84 -10.54 -2.45
N PRO A 68 2.80 -11.48 -2.48
CA PRO A 68 2.61 -12.83 -3.03
C PRO A 68 1.56 -13.64 -2.25
N GLU A 69 1.40 -13.41 -0.95
CA GLU A 69 0.37 -14.05 -0.13
C GLU A 69 -1.07 -13.72 -0.55
N TYR A 70 -1.30 -12.69 -1.38
CA TYR A 70 -2.61 -12.44 -1.96
C TYR A 70 -2.96 -13.46 -3.05
N PHE A 71 -1.96 -14.09 -3.67
CA PHE A 71 -2.14 -15.03 -4.79
C PHE A 71 -2.00 -16.50 -4.38
N THR A 72 -1.84 -16.80 -3.09
CA THR A 72 -1.72 -18.19 -2.65
C THR A 72 -3.03 -18.94 -2.94
N PHE A 73 -2.97 -19.88 -3.89
CA PHE A 73 -4.06 -20.79 -4.30
C PHE A 73 -4.43 -21.84 -3.23
N THR A 74 -4.24 -21.53 -1.95
CA THR A 74 -4.80 -22.36 -0.89
C THR A 74 -6.31 -22.15 -0.86
N PRO A 75 -7.13 -23.22 -0.73
CA PRO A 75 -8.60 -23.11 -0.66
C PRO A 75 -9.12 -22.38 0.60
N LYS A 76 -8.22 -21.76 1.38
CA LYS A 76 -8.55 -20.91 2.51
C LYS A 76 -8.34 -19.45 2.09
N PRO A 77 -9.36 -18.60 2.24
CA PRO A 77 -9.20 -17.15 2.12
C PRO A 77 -8.03 -16.68 2.99
N PHE A 78 -7.27 -15.68 2.54
CA PHE A 78 -6.21 -15.09 3.34
C PHE A 78 -6.81 -14.44 4.60
N TYR A 79 -6.69 -15.11 5.75
CA TYR A 79 -7.07 -14.57 7.05
C TYR A 79 -5.86 -13.85 7.67
N GLY A 80 -5.58 -12.65 7.18
CA GLY A 80 -4.49 -11.86 7.71
C GLY A 80 -4.75 -10.37 7.60
N ARG A 81 -4.17 -9.62 8.54
CA ARG A 81 -4.13 -8.15 8.47
C ARG A 81 -3.60 -7.71 7.11
N ARG A 82 -4.19 -6.65 6.56
CA ARG A 82 -3.86 -6.14 5.22
C ARG A 82 -2.80 -5.03 5.25
N ARG A 83 -2.55 -4.43 6.40
CA ARG A 83 -1.49 -3.42 6.61
C ARG A 83 -0.08 -3.87 6.17
N PRO A 84 0.35 -5.13 6.38
CA PRO A 84 1.61 -5.64 5.82
C PRO A 84 1.67 -5.59 4.29
N GLY A 85 0.53 -5.75 3.60
CA GLY A 85 0.46 -5.63 2.14
C GLY A 85 0.75 -4.21 1.64
N ASP A 86 0.35 -3.18 2.38
CA ASP A 86 0.76 -1.81 2.04
C ASP A 86 2.29 -1.63 2.17
N LEU A 87 2.93 -2.29 3.15
CA LEU A 87 4.39 -2.22 3.31
C LEU A 87 5.14 -2.93 2.19
N TRP A 88 4.60 -4.05 1.70
CA TRP A 88 5.12 -4.71 0.50
C TRP A 88 5.08 -3.75 -0.70
N ALA A 89 3.93 -3.12 -0.93
CA ALA A 89 3.75 -2.17 -2.03
C ALA A 89 4.70 -0.96 -1.92
N VAL A 90 4.98 -0.45 -0.71
CA VAL A 90 6.03 0.56 -0.48
C VAL A 90 7.41 0.07 -0.94
N GLY A 91 7.73 -1.21 -0.71
CA GLY A 91 8.96 -1.84 -1.19
C GLY A 91 9.05 -1.88 -2.72
N VAL A 92 7.96 -2.21 -3.39
CA VAL A 92 7.86 -2.18 -4.86
C VAL A 92 8.04 -0.75 -5.38
N VAL A 93 7.34 0.23 -4.82
CA VAL A 93 7.52 1.66 -5.16
C VAL A 93 8.96 2.11 -4.95
N MET A 94 9.59 1.73 -3.83
CA MET A 94 11.00 2.05 -3.57
C MET A 94 11.92 1.47 -4.65
N TYR A 95 11.67 0.22 -5.07
CA TYR A 95 12.42 -0.41 -6.14
C TYR A 95 12.26 0.36 -7.46
N GLU A 96 11.03 0.66 -7.87
CA GLU A 96 10.76 1.42 -9.10
C GLU A 96 11.43 2.81 -9.06
N MET A 97 11.40 3.50 -7.92
CA MET A 97 12.09 4.79 -7.76
C MET A 97 13.61 4.70 -7.87
N LEU A 98 14.22 3.57 -7.52
CA LEU A 98 15.67 3.36 -7.59
C LEU A 98 16.14 2.95 -8.99
N PHE A 99 15.34 2.17 -9.71
CA PHE A 99 15.75 1.53 -10.96
C PHE A 99 14.99 1.99 -12.20
N GLY A 100 13.90 2.77 -12.02
CA GLY A 100 13.06 3.28 -13.11
C GLY A 100 12.27 2.20 -13.84
N ARG A 101 12.01 1.07 -13.19
CA ARG A 101 11.34 -0.13 -13.73
C ARG A 101 10.63 -0.91 -12.64
#